data_AF-A0A843BT00-F1
#
_entry.id   AF-A0A843BT00-F1
#
_cell.length_a   1.000
_cell.length_b   1.000
_cell.length_c   1.000
_cell.angle_alpha   90.00
_cell.angle_beta   90.00
_cell.angle_gamma   90.00
#
_symmetry.space_group_name_H-M   'P 1'
#
loop_
_entity.id
_entity.type
_entity.pdbx_description
1 polymer ?
#
loop_
_entity_poly.entity_id
_entity_poly.type
_entity_poly.pdbx_seq_one_letter_code
_entity_poly.pdbx_strand_id
1 'polypeptide(L)'
;MTPPTEGDYFIDVTVIKSIEEPVHLLSGSIELFDVQPEICWGCNEYLLVKVVYSLKQQLEDGILSENVQCYSNQILVFKNDGSPACVYWESATKLLQRDWATNYRID
;
A
#
# COMPACT_ATOMS: atom_id res chain seq x y z
N MET A 1 -14.32 -10.47 16.71
CA MET A 1 -13.90 -9.44 15.73
C MET A 1 -13.84 -8.12 16.48
N THR A 2 -12.66 -7.77 16.97
CA THR A 2 -12.39 -6.45 17.57
C THR A 2 -12.31 -5.42 16.45
N PRO A 3 -12.94 -4.25 16.57
CA PRO A 3 -12.81 -3.19 15.57
C PRO A 3 -11.35 -2.71 15.53
N PRO A 4 -10.80 -2.41 14.33
CA PRO A 4 -9.47 -1.85 14.22
C PRO A 4 -9.39 -0.49 14.93
N THR A 5 -8.35 -0.30 15.71
CA THR A 5 -8.06 0.94 16.44
C THR A 5 -7.72 2.07 15.48
N GLU A 6 -8.24 3.27 15.79
CA GLU A 6 -8.01 4.51 15.06
C GLU A 6 -6.51 4.87 15.08
N GLY A 7 -5.76 4.44 14.06
CA GLY A 7 -4.32 4.67 13.96
C GLY A 7 -3.50 3.66 13.13
N ASP A 8 -4.08 2.54 12.71
CA ASP A 8 -3.31 1.40 12.17
C ASP A 8 -3.25 1.29 10.63
N TYR A 9 -3.97 2.16 9.91
CA TYR A 9 -4.03 2.17 8.45
C TYR A 9 -3.76 3.57 7.88
N PHE A 10 -3.19 3.63 6.69
CA PHE A 10 -3.05 4.88 5.94
C PHE A 10 -3.81 4.75 4.63
N ILE A 11 -4.48 5.84 4.27
CA ILE A 11 -5.30 5.90 3.06
C ILE A 11 -4.43 6.52 1.97
N ASP A 12 -4.04 5.72 0.97
CA ASP A 12 -3.37 6.23 -0.22
C ASP A 12 -4.41 6.47 -1.31
N VAL A 13 -4.75 7.75 -1.52
CA VAL A 13 -5.79 8.15 -2.48
C VAL A 13 -5.14 8.34 -3.84
N THR A 14 -5.27 7.34 -4.71
CA THR A 14 -4.85 7.46 -6.12
C THR A 14 -6.07 7.76 -6.98
N VAL A 15 -6.18 8.99 -7.49
CA VAL A 15 -7.25 9.36 -8.43
C VAL A 15 -6.94 8.73 -9.80
N ILE A 16 -7.58 7.61 -10.12
CA ILE A 16 -7.52 7.03 -11.45
C ILE A 16 -8.71 7.57 -12.25
N LYS A 17 -8.44 8.39 -13.27
CA LYS A 17 -9.48 8.82 -14.20
C LYS A 17 -9.84 7.69 -15.14
N SER A 18 -11.10 7.26 -15.09
CA SER A 18 -11.77 6.43 -16.09
C SER A 18 -11.14 5.05 -16.32
N ILE A 19 -11.74 4.02 -15.75
CA ILE A 19 -11.46 2.62 -16.08
C ILE A 19 -12.48 2.15 -17.13
N GLU A 20 -12.07 2.10 -18.39
CA GLU A 20 -12.88 1.49 -19.47
C GLU A 20 -12.77 -0.04 -19.48
N GLU A 21 -11.86 -0.64 -18.70
CA GLU A 21 -11.66 -2.10 -18.63
C GLU A 21 -11.55 -2.63 -17.18
N PRO A 22 -11.98 -3.88 -16.92
CA PRO A 22 -11.90 -4.49 -15.59
C PRO A 22 -10.44 -4.75 -15.20
N VAL A 23 -9.96 -4.04 -14.18
CA VAL A 23 -8.61 -4.21 -13.67
C VAL A 23 -8.55 -5.47 -12.81
N HIS A 24 -7.85 -6.50 -13.28
CA HIS A 24 -7.47 -7.64 -12.44
C HIS A 24 -6.35 -7.19 -11.48
N LEU A 25 -6.73 -6.77 -10.26
CA LEU A 25 -5.81 -6.24 -9.26
C LEU A 25 -5.41 -7.32 -8.26
N LEU A 26 -4.10 -7.62 -8.23
CA LEU A 26 -3.48 -8.56 -7.30
C LEU A 26 -3.20 -7.87 -5.97
N SER A 27 -3.77 -8.42 -4.88
CA SER A 27 -3.32 -8.27 -3.50
C SER A 27 -3.31 -6.85 -2.87
N GLY A 28 -4.45 -6.17 -2.93
CA GLY A 28 -4.77 -5.06 -2.03
C GLY A 28 -6.29 -4.98 -1.85
N SER A 29 -6.76 -4.77 -0.62
CA SER A 29 -8.19 -4.52 -0.37
C SER A 29 -8.54 -3.13 -0.89
N ILE A 30 -9.14 -3.07 -2.07
CA ILE A 30 -9.70 -1.83 -2.62
C ILE A 30 -11.12 -1.73 -2.06
N GLU A 31 -11.32 -0.80 -1.15
CA GLU A 31 -12.66 -0.39 -0.79
C GLU A 31 -13.12 0.65 -1.83
N LEU A 32 -14.14 0.31 -2.60
CA LEU A 32 -14.84 1.27 -3.42
C LEU A 32 -15.63 2.17 -2.49
N PHE A 33 -15.10 3.35 -2.20
CA PHE A 33 -15.89 4.40 -1.56
C PHE A 33 -16.73 5.04 -2.65
N ASP A 34 -18.05 4.90 -2.51
CA ASP A 34 -19.02 5.67 -3.29
C ASP A 34 -18.95 7.12 -2.78
N VAL A 35 -17.92 7.84 -3.22
CA VAL A 35 -17.84 9.28 -2.99
C VAL A 35 -18.91 9.86 -3.90
N GLN A 36 -20.07 10.21 -3.35
CA GLN A 36 -21.04 11.04 -4.05
C GLN A 36 -20.45 12.45 -4.15
N PRO A 37 -19.95 12.91 -5.32
CA PRO A 37 -19.64 14.32 -5.45
C PRO A 37 -20.97 15.07 -5.35
N GLU A 38 -21.13 15.92 -4.34
CA GLU A 38 -22.13 16.95 -4.40
C GLU A 38 -21.84 17.81 -5.65
N ILE A 39 -22.70 17.64 -6.66
CA ILE A 39 -22.88 18.51 -7.83
C ILE A 39 -21.88 18.28 -8.99
N CYS A 40 -22.10 17.22 -9.76
CA CYS A 40 -21.87 17.22 -11.23
C CYS A 40 -22.89 16.28 -11.89
N TRP A 41 -23.96 16.82 -12.47
CA TRP A 41 -24.85 16.05 -13.37
C TRP A 41 -24.08 15.70 -14.65
N GLY A 42 -23.46 14.51 -14.69
CA GLY A 42 -22.85 13.94 -15.90
C GLY A 42 -21.42 13.42 -15.79
N CYS A 43 -20.77 13.51 -14.62
CA CYS A 43 -19.43 12.93 -14.43
C CYS A 43 -19.51 11.69 -13.54
N ASN A 44 -19.52 10.48 -14.12
CA ASN A 44 -19.23 9.25 -13.38
C ASN A 44 -17.72 9.14 -13.17
N GLU A 45 -17.15 9.98 -12.31
CA GLU A 45 -15.77 9.80 -11.86
C GLU A 45 -15.78 8.90 -10.62
N TYR A 46 -15.37 7.64 -10.78
CA TYR A 46 -15.15 6.74 -9.65
C TYR A 46 -13.82 7.07 -8.99
N LEU A 47 -13.83 7.29 -7.67
CA LEU A 47 -12.60 7.41 -6.89
C LEU A 47 -12.17 6.02 -6.43
N LEU A 48 -11.06 5.53 -6.98
CA LEU A 48 -10.44 4.30 -6.48
C LEU A 48 -9.49 4.65 -5.33
N VAL A 49 -9.75 4.13 -4.14
CA VAL A 49 -8.91 4.38 -2.97
C VAL A 49 -8.13 3.10 -2.67
N LYS A 50 -6.79 3.18 -2.68
CA LYS A 50 -5.94 2.07 -2.26
C LYS A 50 -5.69 2.22 -0.76
N VAL A 51 -6.36 1.41 0.05
CA VAL A 51 -6.07 1.37 1.49
C VAL A 51 -4.85 0.47 1.68
N VAL A 52 -3.80 1.02 2.28
CA VAL A 52 -2.58 0.27 2.63
C VAL A 52 -2.50 0.21 4.15
N TYR A 53 -2.50 -1.01 4.69
CA TYR A 53 -2.38 -1.22 6.13
C TYR A 53 -0.94 -1.05 6.59
N SER A 54 -0.72 -0.79 7.88
CA SER A 54 0.63 -0.81 8.43
C SER A 54 1.32 -2.17 8.22
N LEU A 55 2.65 -2.15 8.07
CA LEU A 55 3.45 -3.37 7.91
C LEU A 55 3.11 -4.42 8.98
N LYS A 56 2.99 -3.98 10.23
CA LYS A 56 2.66 -4.85 11.35
C LYS A 56 1.31 -5.53 11.13
N GLN A 57 0.29 -4.76 10.76
CA GLN A 57 -1.05 -5.29 10.53
C GLN A 57 -1.08 -6.26 9.36
N GLN A 58 -0.42 -5.94 8.24
CA GLN A 58 -0.33 -6.84 7.09
C GLN A 58 0.26 -8.21 7.51
N LEU A 59 1.32 -8.21 8.30
CA LEU A 59 1.94 -9.43 8.81
C LEU A 59 1.03 -10.18 9.81
N GLU A 60 0.33 -9.45 10.69
CA GLU A 60 -0.65 -10.02 11.62
C GLU A 60 -1.86 -10.65 10.90
N ASP A 61 -2.25 -10.07 9.76
CA ASP A 61 -3.29 -10.60 8.86
C ASP A 61 -2.79 -11.79 8.00
N GLY A 62 -1.53 -12.21 8.18
CA GLY A 62 -0.95 -13.36 7.51
C GLY A 62 -0.46 -13.09 6.08
N ILE A 63 -0.33 -11.83 5.68
CA ILE A 63 0.32 -11.47 4.42
C ILE A 63 1.79 -11.86 4.52
N LEU A 64 2.26 -12.64 3.54
CA LEU A 64 3.65 -13.03 3.46
C LEU A 64 4.53 -11.79 3.31
N SER A 65 5.69 -11.78 3.96
CA SER A 65 6.62 -10.64 3.95
C SER A 65 6.97 -10.15 2.53
N GLU A 66 6.99 -11.04 1.54
CA GLU A 66 7.21 -10.76 0.12
C GLU A 66 6.05 -10.10 -0.62
N ASN A 67 4.84 -10.20 -0.08
CA ASN A 67 3.61 -9.62 -0.63
C ASN A 67 3.16 -8.36 0.13
N VAL A 68 3.92 -7.94 1.14
CA VAL A 68 3.68 -6.70 1.85
C VAL A 68 3.71 -5.54 0.87
N GLN A 69 2.69 -4.70 0.95
CA GLN A 69 2.58 -3.47 0.18
C GLN A 69 3.06 -2.29 1.03
N CYS A 70 3.95 -1.47 0.46
CA CYS A 70 4.39 -0.22 1.09
C CYS A 70 3.58 0.97 0.57
N TYR A 71 3.59 2.06 1.33
CA TYR A 71 2.98 3.33 0.92
C TYR A 71 3.67 3.93 -0.31
N SER A 72 2.98 4.84 -1.00
CA SER A 72 3.56 5.60 -2.11
C SER A 72 4.94 6.19 -1.74
N ASN A 73 5.90 6.02 -2.66
CA ASN A 73 7.33 6.37 -2.55
C ASN A 73 8.17 5.58 -1.53
N GLN A 74 7.59 4.55 -0.90
CA GLN A 74 8.34 3.60 -0.09
C GLN A 74 8.51 2.28 -0.84
N ILE A 75 9.63 1.63 -0.60
CA ILE A 75 9.95 0.32 -1.14
C ILE A 75 10.09 -0.68 0.00
N LEU A 76 9.74 -1.92 -0.29
CA LEU A 76 9.91 -3.03 0.64
C LEU A 76 11.38 -3.44 0.66
N VAL A 77 12.00 -3.45 1.84
CA VAL A 77 13.36 -3.93 2.07
C VAL A 77 13.34 -5.08 3.06
N PHE A 78 14.26 -6.03 2.86
CA PHE A 78 14.48 -7.12 3.80
C PHE A 78 15.73 -6.85 4.60
N LYS A 79 15.59 -6.84 5.91
CA LYS A 79 16.72 -6.80 6.84
C LYS A 79 17.50 -8.11 6.79
N ASN A 80 18.70 -8.09 7.35
CA ASN A 80 19.54 -9.29 7.47
C ASN A 80 18.92 -10.41 8.31
N ASP A 81 18.02 -10.07 9.24
CA ASP A 81 17.26 -11.04 10.03
C ASP A 81 16.05 -11.62 9.25
N GLY A 82 15.86 -11.23 7.99
CA GLY A 82 14.74 -11.63 7.14
C GLY A 82 13.45 -10.85 7.39
N SER A 83 13.43 -9.90 8.33
CA SER A 83 12.24 -9.10 8.60
C SER A 83 12.02 -8.02 7.52
N PRO A 84 10.77 -7.82 7.05
CA PRO A 84 10.47 -6.77 6.09
C PRO A 84 10.48 -5.39 6.77
N ALA A 85 10.70 -4.35 5.97
CA ALA A 85 10.51 -2.95 6.34
C ALA A 85 10.14 -2.12 5.11
N CYS A 86 9.26 -1.14 5.26
CA CYS A 86 9.01 -0.14 4.23
C CYS A 86 9.91 1.07 4.49
N VAL A 87 10.70 1.46 3.50
CA VAL A 87 11.61 2.61 3.60
C VAL A 87 11.60 3.41 2.31
N TYR A 88 11.94 4.69 2.37
CA TYR A 88 12.11 5.50 1.16
C TYR A 88 13.27 4.97 0.30
N TRP A 89 13.12 5.11 -1.02
CA TRP A 89 14.13 4.73 -2.02
C TRP A 89 15.56 5.20 -1.66
N GLU A 90 15.70 6.47 -1.27
CA GLU A 90 17.00 7.06 -0.91
C GLU A 90 17.65 6.38 0.31
N SER A 91 16.82 5.89 1.22
CA SER A 91 17.26 5.18 2.43
C SER A 91 17.63 3.74 2.11
N ALA A 92 16.90 3.06 1.23
CA ALA A 92 17.18 1.67 0.85
C ALA A 92 18.62 1.48 0.36
N THR A 93 19.12 2.40 -0.47
CA THR A 93 20.49 2.37 -0.97
C THR A 93 21.52 2.45 0.16
N LYS A 94 21.30 3.36 1.13
CA LYS A 94 22.17 3.52 2.29
C LYS A 94 22.12 2.30 3.22
N LEU A 95 20.97 1.66 3.33
CA LEU A 95 20.78 0.48 4.17
C LEU A 95 21.47 -0.77 3.59
N LEU A 96 21.45 -0.94 2.27
CA LEU A 96 22.27 -1.96 1.59
C LEU A 96 23.77 -1.70 1.78
N GLN A 97 24.23 -0.46 1.60
CA GLN A 97 25.65 -0.11 1.76
C GLN A 97 26.18 -0.33 3.18
N ARG A 98 25.29 -0.27 4.19
CA ARG A 98 25.61 -0.48 5.60
C ARG A 98 25.44 -1.92 6.05
N ASP A 99 25.13 -2.83 5.12
CA ASP A 99 24.87 -4.23 5.41
C ASP A 99 23.78 -4.39 6.48
N TRP A 100 22.75 -3.54 6.43
CA TRP A 100 21.58 -3.63 7.30
C TRP A 100 20.41 -4.36 6.61
N ALA A 101 20.33 -4.20 5.29
CA ALA A 101 19.39 -4.89 4.42
C ALA A 101 20.13 -5.80 3.44
N THR A 102 19.51 -6.92 3.08
CA THR A 102 20.03 -7.87 2.09
C THR A 102 19.48 -7.61 0.69
N ASN A 103 18.25 -7.12 0.59
CA ASN A 103 17.58 -6.88 -0.69
C ASN A 103 16.45 -5.86 -0.57
N TYR A 104 15.97 -5.34 -1.70
CA TYR A 104 14.76 -4.53 -1.80
C TYR A 104 13.94 -4.88 -3.04
N ARG A 105 12.63 -4.60 -2.99
CA ARG A 105 11.68 -4.78 -4.08
C ARG A 105 11.07 -3.42 -4.46
N ILE A 106 11.07 -3.12 -5.76
CA ILE A 106 10.35 -2.00 -6.34
C ILE A 106 9.07 -2.58 -6.94
N ASP A 107 7.92 -2.16 -6.43
CA ASP A 107 6.59 -2.49 -6.97
C ASP A 107 6.09 -1.37 -7.90
#